data_AF-A0A662U6E8-F1
#
_entry.id   AF-A0A662U6E8-F1
#
_cell.length_a   1.000
_cell.length_b   1.000
_cell.length_c   1.000
_cell.angle_alpha   90.00
_cell.angle_beta   90.00
_cell.angle_gamma   90.00
#
_symmetry.space_group_name_H-M   'P 1'
#
loop_
_entity.id
_entity.type
_entity.pdbx_description
1 polymer ?
#
loop_
_entity_poly.entity_id
_entity_poly.type
_entity_poly.pdbx_seq_one_letter_code
_entity_poly.pdbx_strand_id
1 'polypeptide(L)'
;MFLILSRKIPMFFKAVLNILKPNLNNLILFAVLTFICIGGVIQTYAFIDNVPGIPKPPLYDELSYFNLWFPWILFAFPLHVIGGILMLQGLMGLFPEIAGGLKLPVGSIVYAYIISSWTVFCWNRWFKHSKHRNYLMLPAFVLAVLFNPPFAITEPSLKEMVFMVSGFIFTALVILVYTVSVHGFFKALPLIQAKIRKH
;
A
#
# COMPACT_ATOMS: atom_id res chain seq x y z
N MET A 1 -9.38 20.37 -34.21
CA MET A 1 -9.08 20.28 -32.76
C MET A 1 -9.64 19.00 -32.11
N PHE A 2 -10.88 18.60 -32.39
CA PHE A 2 -11.50 17.36 -31.86
C PHE A 2 -10.79 16.03 -32.25
N LEU A 3 -10.26 15.94 -33.48
CA LEU A 3 -9.56 14.74 -33.97
C LEU A 3 -8.19 14.47 -33.30
N ILE A 4 -7.54 15.49 -32.74
CA ILE A 4 -6.23 15.36 -32.08
C ILE A 4 -6.40 14.89 -30.61
N LEU A 5 -7.47 15.32 -29.93
CA LEU A 5 -7.83 14.77 -28.61
C LEU A 5 -8.18 13.27 -28.69
N SER A 6 -8.89 12.86 -29.75
CA SER A 6 -9.37 11.47 -29.95
C SER A 6 -8.24 10.42 -30.06
N ARG A 7 -7.09 10.75 -30.65
CA ARG A 7 -5.95 9.81 -30.78
C ARG A 7 -4.99 9.78 -29.58
N LYS A 8 -5.02 10.79 -28.70
CA LYS A 8 -4.10 10.91 -27.55
C LYS A 8 -4.56 10.07 -26.35
N ILE A 9 -5.87 10.02 -26.12
CA ILE A 9 -6.51 9.15 -25.10
C ILE A 9 -6.12 7.67 -25.26
N PRO A 10 -6.17 7.05 -26.47
CA PRO A 10 -5.83 5.64 -26.62
C PRO A 10 -4.35 5.32 -26.35
N MET A 11 -3.41 6.24 -26.63
CA MET A 11 -1.98 5.99 -26.35
C MET A 11 -1.63 6.06 -24.86
N PHE A 12 -2.18 7.04 -24.13
CA PHE A 12 -1.98 7.14 -22.68
C PHE A 12 -2.65 5.95 -21.98
N PHE A 13 -3.88 5.62 -22.37
CA PHE A 13 -4.62 4.49 -21.82
C PHE A 13 -3.88 3.17 -22.06
N LYS A 14 -3.33 2.95 -23.27
CA LYS A 14 -2.48 1.78 -23.57
C LYS A 14 -1.24 1.72 -22.69
N ALA A 15 -0.60 2.85 -22.40
CA ALA A 15 0.55 2.89 -21.50
C ALA A 15 0.17 2.52 -20.06
N VAL A 16 -0.95 3.05 -19.55
CA VAL A 16 -1.47 2.70 -18.21
C VAL A 16 -1.84 1.22 -18.14
N LEU A 17 -2.55 0.70 -19.13
CA LEU A 17 -2.90 -0.74 -19.20
C LEU A 17 -1.65 -1.63 -19.24
N ASN A 18 -0.60 -1.21 -19.95
CA ASN A 18 0.65 -1.95 -19.98
C ASN A 18 1.34 -1.97 -18.60
N ILE A 19 1.25 -0.89 -17.82
CA ILE A 19 1.77 -0.84 -16.44
C ILE A 19 0.95 -1.76 -15.53
N LEU A 20 -0.38 -1.73 -15.67
CA LEU A 20 -1.31 -2.56 -14.89
C LEU A 20 -1.33 -4.03 -15.33
N LYS A 21 -0.58 -4.42 -16.36
CA LYS A 21 -0.58 -5.80 -16.83
C LYS A 21 -0.04 -6.72 -15.71
N PRO A 22 -0.77 -7.79 -15.34
CA PRO A 22 -0.32 -8.70 -14.29
C PRO A 22 0.97 -9.41 -14.71
N ASN A 23 1.88 -9.55 -13.75
CA ASN A 23 3.10 -10.33 -13.85
C ASN A 23 3.43 -10.91 -12.45
N LEU A 24 4.28 -11.92 -12.37
CA LEU A 24 4.51 -12.60 -11.09
C LEU A 24 4.97 -11.63 -9.97
N ASN A 25 5.83 -10.67 -10.27
CA ASN A 25 6.35 -9.74 -9.28
C ASN A 25 5.27 -8.79 -8.73
N ASN A 26 4.40 -8.26 -9.60
CA ASN A 26 3.32 -7.39 -9.12
C ASN A 26 2.23 -8.18 -8.39
N LEU A 27 1.98 -9.44 -8.74
CA LEU A 27 1.04 -10.31 -8.03
C LEU A 27 1.55 -10.69 -6.64
N ILE A 28 2.85 -10.98 -6.48
CA ILE A 28 3.46 -11.25 -5.16
C ILE A 28 3.35 -10.02 -4.26
N LEU A 29 3.76 -8.85 -4.76
CA LEU A 29 3.66 -7.61 -3.97
C LEU A 29 2.20 -7.26 -3.64
N PHE A 30 1.30 -7.45 -4.60
CA PHE A 30 -0.13 -7.26 -4.40
C PHE A 30 -0.70 -8.19 -3.32
N ALA A 31 -0.32 -9.47 -3.32
CA ALA A 31 -0.76 -10.42 -2.31
C ALA A 31 -0.29 -10.01 -0.90
N VAL A 32 0.96 -9.59 -0.75
CA VAL A 32 1.50 -9.12 0.53
C VAL A 32 0.81 -7.84 1.00
N LEU A 33 0.64 -6.84 0.12
CA LEU A 33 -0.05 -5.60 0.49
C LEU A 33 -1.54 -5.83 0.81
N THR A 34 -2.19 -6.75 0.11
CA THR A 34 -3.58 -7.17 0.39
C THR A 34 -3.69 -7.86 1.74
N PHE A 35 -2.74 -8.74 2.07
CA PHE A 35 -2.64 -9.37 3.38
C PHE A 35 -2.50 -8.33 4.49
N ILE A 36 -1.62 -7.33 4.32
CA ILE A 36 -1.50 -6.20 5.24
C ILE A 36 -2.83 -5.45 5.37
N CYS A 37 -3.53 -5.18 4.26
CA CYS A 37 -4.80 -4.45 4.30
C CYS A 37 -5.91 -5.19 5.06
N ILE A 38 -6.12 -6.47 4.74
CA ILE A 38 -7.18 -7.27 5.36
C ILE A 38 -6.84 -7.51 6.84
N GLY A 39 -5.61 -7.90 7.14
CA GLY A 39 -5.18 -8.14 8.51
C GLY A 39 -5.17 -6.87 9.36
N GLY A 40 -4.78 -5.73 8.79
CA GLY A 40 -4.84 -4.43 9.46
C GLY A 40 -6.27 -4.04 9.84
N VAL A 41 -7.25 -4.26 8.95
CA VAL A 41 -8.67 -4.06 9.28
C VAL A 41 -9.13 -5.01 10.38
N ILE A 42 -8.82 -6.31 10.28
CA ILE A 42 -9.19 -7.30 11.31
C ILE A 42 -8.66 -6.88 12.68
N GLN A 43 -7.42 -6.37 12.73
CA GLN A 43 -6.79 -5.89 13.96
C GLN A 43 -7.43 -4.62 14.55
N THR A 44 -8.26 -3.89 13.79
CA THR A 44 -9.03 -2.79 14.39
C THR A 44 -10.01 -3.26 15.46
N TYR A 45 -10.38 -4.55 15.45
CA TYR A 45 -11.19 -5.15 16.51
C TYR A 45 -10.62 -4.92 17.90
N ALA A 46 -9.29 -4.88 18.05
CA ALA A 46 -8.62 -4.60 19.33
C ALA A 46 -9.03 -3.26 19.97
N PHE A 47 -9.59 -2.33 19.18
CA PHE A 47 -10.03 -1.01 19.65
C PHE A 47 -11.55 -0.93 19.90
N ILE A 48 -12.31 -1.96 19.54
CA ILE A 48 -13.77 -2.00 19.61
C ILE A 48 -14.31 -3.28 20.25
N ASP A 49 -13.45 -4.11 20.82
CA ASP A 49 -13.78 -5.41 21.43
C ASP A 49 -14.65 -5.29 22.69
N ASN A 50 -14.70 -4.10 23.27
CA ASN A 50 -15.56 -3.74 24.40
C ASN A 50 -16.97 -3.26 23.99
N VAL A 51 -17.24 -3.08 22.69
CA VAL A 51 -18.54 -2.62 22.22
C VAL A 51 -19.54 -3.79 22.19
N PRO A 52 -20.68 -3.71 22.91
CA PRO A 52 -21.66 -4.80 22.95
C PRO A 52 -22.20 -5.14 21.55
N GLY A 53 -22.28 -6.44 21.25
CA GLY A 53 -22.88 -6.95 20.01
C GLY A 53 -21.96 -7.00 18.79
N ILE A 54 -20.69 -6.61 18.92
CA ILE A 54 -19.68 -6.78 17.86
C ILE A 54 -18.98 -8.14 18.03
N PRO A 55 -19.18 -9.11 17.13
CA PRO A 55 -18.49 -10.39 17.22
C PRO A 55 -17.01 -10.24 16.84
N LYS A 56 -16.15 -11.03 17.49
CA LYS A 56 -14.74 -11.15 17.10
C LYS A 56 -14.65 -11.57 15.63
N PRO A 57 -13.88 -10.87 14.78
CA PRO A 57 -13.75 -11.23 13.37
C PRO A 57 -12.98 -12.54 13.19
N PRO A 58 -13.23 -13.27 12.09
CA PRO A 58 -12.49 -14.48 11.76
C PRO A 58 -10.99 -14.18 11.63
N LEU A 59 -10.15 -15.15 11.99
CA LEU A 59 -8.68 -15.08 11.93
C LEU A 59 -8.03 -14.03 12.86
N TYR A 60 -8.78 -13.37 13.74
CA TYR A 60 -8.23 -12.34 14.63
C TYR A 60 -7.13 -12.88 15.53
N ASP A 61 -7.35 -14.03 16.16
CA ASP A 61 -6.41 -14.58 17.14
C ASP A 61 -5.09 -14.99 16.47
N GLU A 62 -5.15 -15.59 15.27
CA GLU A 62 -4.01 -15.98 14.45
C GLU A 62 -3.26 -14.77 13.89
N LEU A 63 -3.97 -13.73 13.47
CA LEU A 63 -3.35 -12.51 12.95
C LEU A 63 -2.82 -11.61 14.07
N SER A 64 -3.28 -11.77 15.32
CA SER A 64 -2.82 -10.98 16.47
C SER A 64 -1.33 -11.15 16.80
N TYR A 65 -0.67 -12.16 16.23
CA TYR A 65 0.77 -12.37 16.35
C TYR A 65 1.59 -11.42 15.48
N PHE A 66 1.00 -10.86 14.42
CA PHE A 66 1.67 -9.96 13.50
C PHE A 66 1.28 -8.51 13.81
N ASN A 67 2.14 -7.54 13.55
CA ASN A 67 1.74 -6.13 13.58
C ASN A 67 1.37 -5.67 12.17
N LEU A 68 0.09 -5.72 11.83
CA LEU A 68 -0.45 -5.41 10.50
C LEU A 68 -1.20 -4.07 10.47
N TRP A 69 -1.77 -3.68 11.61
CA TRP A 69 -2.57 -2.46 11.74
C TRP A 69 -1.79 -1.21 11.37
N PHE A 70 -0.61 -0.98 11.97
CA PHE A 70 0.15 0.23 11.70
C PHE A 70 0.67 0.31 10.25
N PRO A 71 1.30 -0.74 9.67
CA PRO A 71 1.65 -0.74 8.26
C PRO A 71 0.46 -0.50 7.33
N TRP A 72 -0.72 -1.05 7.66
CA TRP A 72 -1.94 -0.81 6.90
C TRP A 72 -2.40 0.65 6.97
N ILE A 73 -2.43 1.27 8.15
CA ILE A 73 -2.79 2.69 8.28
C ILE A 73 -1.87 3.57 7.44
N LEU A 74 -0.55 3.34 7.51
CA LEU A 74 0.42 4.05 6.68
C LEU A 74 0.18 3.83 5.19
N PHE A 75 -0.15 2.59 4.81
CA PHE A 75 -0.44 2.22 3.43
C PHE A 75 -1.76 2.80 2.90
N ALA A 76 -2.81 2.83 3.71
CA ALA A 76 -4.12 3.33 3.33
C ALA A 76 -4.23 4.86 3.44
N PHE A 77 -3.30 5.53 4.13
CA PHE A 77 -3.36 6.98 4.38
C PHE A 77 -3.61 7.83 3.12
N PRO A 78 -2.89 7.65 1.99
CA PRO A 78 -3.17 8.44 0.78
C PRO A 78 -4.59 8.23 0.25
N LEU A 79 -5.11 7.00 0.36
CA LEU A 79 -6.48 6.68 -0.06
C LEU A 79 -7.49 7.39 0.84
N HIS A 80 -7.26 7.44 2.16
CA HIS A 80 -8.12 8.17 3.09
C HIS A 80 -8.10 9.68 2.83
N VAL A 81 -6.93 10.27 2.55
CA VAL A 81 -6.80 11.69 2.20
C VAL A 81 -7.59 11.99 0.92
N ILE A 82 -7.36 11.23 -0.15
CA ILE A 82 -8.07 11.40 -1.42
C ILE A 82 -9.58 11.18 -1.24
N GLY A 83 -9.96 10.13 -0.50
CA GLY A 83 -11.36 9.82 -0.20
C GLY A 83 -12.05 10.91 0.61
N GLY A 84 -11.34 11.56 1.53
CA GLY A 84 -11.84 12.73 2.26
C GLY A 84 -12.05 13.93 1.35
N ILE A 85 -11.06 14.28 0.53
CA ILE A 85 -11.14 15.40 -0.43
C ILE A 85 -12.29 15.20 -1.42
N LEU A 86 -12.49 13.97 -1.89
CA LEU A 86 -13.53 13.62 -2.87
C LEU A 86 -14.87 13.24 -2.21
N MET A 87 -14.98 13.34 -0.88
CA MET A 87 -16.18 12.98 -0.11
C MET A 87 -16.69 11.55 -0.38
N LEU A 88 -15.78 10.60 -0.61
CA LEU A 88 -16.09 9.20 -0.95
C LEU A 88 -16.32 8.31 0.27
N GLN A 89 -16.32 8.87 1.48
CA GLN A 89 -16.43 8.09 2.73
C GLN A 89 -17.74 7.27 2.79
N GLY A 90 -18.84 7.79 2.22
CA GLY A 90 -20.12 7.08 2.15
C GLY A 90 -20.06 5.78 1.34
N LEU A 91 -19.11 5.64 0.40
CA LEU A 91 -18.95 4.42 -0.39
C LEU A 91 -18.48 3.23 0.46
N MET A 92 -17.82 3.49 1.60
CA MET A 92 -17.39 2.42 2.50
C MET A 92 -18.57 1.62 3.07
N GLY A 93 -19.75 2.25 3.17
CA GLY A 93 -20.98 1.57 3.57
C GLY A 93 -21.44 0.47 2.60
N LEU A 94 -21.01 0.54 1.33
CA LEU A 94 -21.33 -0.43 0.30
C LEU A 94 -20.41 -1.67 0.33
N PHE A 95 -19.33 -1.63 1.11
CA PHE A 95 -18.38 -2.74 1.13
C PHE A 95 -18.94 -3.95 1.89
N PRO A 96 -18.57 -5.17 1.49
CA PRO A 96 -18.96 -6.39 2.20
C PRO A 96 -18.51 -6.36 3.66
N GLU A 97 -19.25 -7.04 4.54
CA GLU A 97 -18.84 -7.22 5.93
C GLU A 97 -17.92 -8.42 6.08
N ILE A 98 -16.87 -8.27 6.88
CA ILE A 98 -16.01 -9.37 7.35
C ILE A 98 -16.64 -9.97 8.61
N ALA A 99 -17.13 -9.12 9.50
CA ALA A 99 -17.84 -9.43 10.73
C ALA A 99 -18.74 -8.24 11.10
N GLY A 100 -19.66 -8.40 12.05
CA GLY A 100 -20.54 -7.31 12.48
C GLY A 100 -19.73 -6.07 12.86
N GLY A 101 -19.95 -4.95 12.16
CA GLY A 101 -19.23 -3.69 12.38
C GLY A 101 -17.87 -3.53 11.66
N LEU A 102 -17.36 -4.57 10.98
CA LEU A 102 -16.09 -4.53 10.25
C LEU A 102 -16.29 -4.77 8.75
N LYS A 103 -15.90 -3.80 7.92
CA LYS A 103 -16.05 -3.82 6.46
C LYS A 103 -14.76 -4.25 5.77
N LEU A 104 -14.89 -5.00 4.67
CA LEU A 104 -13.76 -5.38 3.82
C LEU A 104 -13.12 -4.13 3.19
N PRO A 105 -11.78 -3.95 3.25
CA PRO A 105 -11.13 -2.75 2.73
C PRO A 105 -10.95 -2.80 1.21
N VAL A 106 -12.05 -2.89 0.45
CA VAL A 106 -12.04 -3.04 -1.01
C VAL A 106 -11.21 -1.94 -1.69
N GLY A 107 -11.36 -0.70 -1.23
CA GLY A 107 -10.56 0.42 -1.73
C GLY A 107 -9.06 0.21 -1.55
N SER A 108 -8.61 -0.24 -0.38
CA SER A 108 -7.20 -0.51 -0.10
C SER A 108 -6.68 -1.71 -0.91
N ILE A 109 -7.51 -2.72 -1.18
CA ILE A 109 -7.16 -3.87 -2.03
C ILE A 109 -6.98 -3.44 -3.49
N VAL A 110 -7.92 -2.65 -4.04
CA VAL A 110 -7.78 -2.09 -5.40
C VAL A 110 -6.53 -1.21 -5.48
N TYR A 111 -6.32 -0.36 -4.48
CA TYR A 111 -5.12 0.46 -4.38
C TYR A 111 -3.84 -0.37 -4.32
N ALA A 112 -3.81 -1.45 -3.55
CA ALA A 112 -2.71 -2.41 -3.47
C ALA A 112 -2.32 -2.97 -4.84
N TYR A 113 -3.29 -3.31 -5.70
CA TYR A 113 -3.00 -3.80 -7.04
C TYR A 113 -2.36 -2.72 -7.93
N ILE A 114 -2.95 -1.52 -7.93
CA ILE A 114 -2.48 -0.39 -8.74
C ILE A 114 -1.06 -0.01 -8.33
N ILE A 115 -0.82 0.17 -7.03
CA ILE A 115 0.48 0.59 -6.52
C ILE A 115 1.52 -0.51 -6.68
N SER A 116 1.17 -1.79 -6.56
CA SER A 116 2.10 -2.90 -6.82
C SER A 116 2.57 -2.89 -8.26
N SER A 117 1.63 -2.74 -9.20
CA SER A 117 1.92 -2.67 -10.63
C SER A 117 2.81 -1.46 -10.96
N TRP A 118 2.47 -0.29 -10.43
CA TRP A 118 3.27 0.92 -10.56
C TRP A 118 4.67 0.78 -9.97
N THR A 119 4.77 0.24 -8.75
CA THR A 119 6.03 0.05 -8.04
C THR A 119 6.97 -0.88 -8.81
N VAL A 120 6.46 -2.02 -9.27
CA VAL A 120 7.26 -2.98 -10.05
C VAL A 120 7.69 -2.39 -11.39
N PHE A 121 6.83 -1.62 -12.04
CA PHE A 121 7.20 -0.89 -13.25
C PHE A 121 8.33 0.10 -12.98
N CYS A 122 8.19 0.96 -11.96
CA CYS A 122 9.17 1.97 -11.58
C CYS A 122 10.50 1.34 -11.13
N TRP A 123 10.42 0.22 -10.41
CA TRP A 123 11.57 -0.56 -10.01
C TRP A 123 12.40 -0.98 -11.21
N ASN A 124 11.75 -1.63 -12.18
CA ASN A 124 12.39 -2.16 -13.36
C ASN A 124 12.87 -1.08 -14.33
N ARG A 125 12.11 0.00 -14.47
CA ARG A 125 12.39 1.08 -15.42
C ARG A 125 13.52 1.98 -14.94
N TRP A 126 13.56 2.32 -13.65
CA TRP A 126 14.44 3.37 -13.14
C TRP A 126 15.15 3.01 -11.84
N PHE A 127 14.44 2.49 -10.83
CA PHE A 127 14.99 2.40 -9.49
C PHE A 127 16.18 1.43 -9.40
N LYS A 128 16.07 0.24 -10.02
CA LYS A 128 17.14 -0.78 -9.96
C LYS A 128 18.46 -0.34 -10.61
N HIS A 129 18.39 0.63 -11.51
CA HIS A 129 19.53 1.20 -12.22
C HIS A 129 20.00 2.55 -11.64
N SER A 130 19.39 3.02 -10.57
CA SER A 130 19.75 4.30 -9.95
C SER A 130 21.08 4.20 -9.19
N LYS A 131 21.99 5.15 -9.42
CA LYS A 131 23.24 5.27 -8.66
C LYS A 131 22.98 5.55 -7.17
N HIS A 132 21.85 6.16 -6.84
CA HIS A 132 21.49 6.54 -5.46
C HIS A 132 20.55 5.53 -4.78
N ARG A 133 20.38 4.33 -5.35
CA ARG A 133 19.42 3.33 -4.86
C ARG A 133 19.52 3.08 -3.36
N ASN A 134 20.74 2.87 -2.85
CA ASN A 134 20.95 2.56 -1.43
C ASN A 134 20.53 3.72 -0.52
N TYR A 135 20.85 4.97 -0.90
CA TYR A 135 20.41 6.17 -0.17
C TYR A 135 18.88 6.33 -0.21
N LEU A 136 18.24 6.00 -1.33
CA LEU A 136 16.78 6.03 -1.45
C LEU A 136 16.12 4.93 -0.61
N MET A 137 16.79 3.82 -0.34
CA MET A 137 16.27 2.75 0.51
C MET A 137 16.46 3.02 2.01
N LEU A 138 17.42 3.87 2.39
CA LEU A 138 17.74 4.17 3.79
C LEU A 138 16.54 4.70 4.59
N PRO A 139 15.70 5.64 4.08
CA PRO A 139 14.52 6.10 4.80
C PRO A 139 13.56 4.97 5.17
N ALA A 140 13.40 3.96 4.32
CA ALA A 140 12.52 2.82 4.63
C ALA A 140 12.99 2.05 5.86
N PHE A 141 14.30 1.83 5.98
CA PHE A 141 14.88 1.19 7.16
C PHE A 141 14.78 2.08 8.39
N VAL A 142 15.24 3.33 8.31
CA VAL A 142 15.30 4.26 9.45
C VAL A 142 13.91 4.52 10.02
N LEU A 143 12.93 4.81 9.17
CA LEU A 143 11.56 5.06 9.61
C LEU A 143 10.89 3.79 10.14
N ALA A 144 11.16 2.62 9.55
CA ALA A 144 10.64 1.37 10.09
C ALA A 144 11.18 1.06 11.49
N VAL A 145 12.47 1.28 11.75
CA VAL A 145 13.04 1.16 13.10
C VAL A 145 12.41 2.18 14.05
N LEU A 146 12.21 3.43 13.60
CA LEU A 146 11.63 4.49 14.43
C LEU A 146 10.18 4.17 14.85
N PHE A 147 9.35 3.70 13.93
CA PHE A 147 7.93 3.44 14.20
C PHE A 147 7.67 2.05 14.79
N ASN A 148 8.47 1.05 14.41
CA ASN A 148 8.33 -0.33 14.86
C ASN A 148 9.72 -0.91 15.21
N PRO A 149 10.31 -0.47 16.34
CA PRO A 149 11.62 -0.93 16.77
C PRO A 149 11.61 -2.45 17.03
N PRO A 150 12.39 -3.25 16.28
CA PRO A 150 12.34 -4.70 16.40
C PRO A 150 12.94 -5.26 17.71
N PHE A 151 13.67 -4.44 18.47
CA PHE A 151 14.37 -4.82 19.70
C PHE A 151 14.09 -3.85 20.86
N ALA A 152 12.86 -3.32 20.92
CA ALA A 152 12.47 -2.39 21.97
C ALA A 152 12.39 -3.02 23.37
N ILE A 153 12.15 -4.34 23.42
CA ILE A 153 11.99 -5.12 24.64
C ILE A 153 13.22 -6.03 24.79
N THR A 154 13.81 -6.06 25.99
CA THR A 154 15.04 -6.83 26.27
C THR A 154 14.80 -8.32 26.43
N GLU A 155 13.62 -8.74 26.90
CA GLU A 155 13.24 -10.14 27.09
C GLU A 155 11.85 -10.43 26.51
N PRO A 156 11.67 -10.38 25.17
CA PRO A 156 10.37 -10.56 24.56
C PRO A 156 9.96 -12.04 24.54
N SER A 157 8.68 -12.30 24.77
CA SER A 157 8.06 -13.58 24.41
C SER A 157 8.13 -13.80 22.89
N LEU A 158 7.97 -15.05 22.44
CA LEU A 158 7.93 -15.36 21.00
C LEU A 158 6.84 -14.56 20.27
N LYS A 159 5.68 -14.37 20.91
CA LYS A 159 4.58 -13.58 20.33
C LYS A 159 4.98 -12.12 20.13
N GLU A 160 5.58 -11.49 21.14
CA GLU A 160 6.04 -10.11 21.04
C GLU A 160 7.17 -9.96 20.02
N MET A 161 8.07 -10.93 19.94
CA MET A 161 9.14 -10.94 18.93
C MET A 161 8.56 -10.99 17.51
N VAL A 162 7.61 -11.89 17.24
CA VAL A 162 6.93 -11.97 15.93
C VAL A 162 6.20 -10.67 15.63
N PHE A 163 5.50 -10.10 16.62
CA PHE A 163 4.77 -8.85 16.46
C PHE A 163 5.70 -7.67 16.11
N MET A 164 6.80 -7.49 16.84
CA MET A 164 7.78 -6.42 16.61
C MET A 164 8.48 -6.59 15.26
N VAL A 165 8.99 -7.79 14.95
CA VAL A 165 9.72 -8.06 13.70
C VAL A 165 8.81 -7.92 12.49
N SER A 166 7.57 -8.42 12.56
CA SER A 166 6.61 -8.25 11.46
C SER A 166 6.22 -6.79 11.26
N GLY A 167 6.00 -6.03 12.33
CA GLY A 167 5.74 -4.60 12.26
C GLY A 167 6.87 -3.82 11.58
N PHE A 168 8.12 -4.14 11.93
CA PHE A 168 9.30 -3.60 11.28
C PHE A 168 9.32 -3.93 9.77
N ILE A 169 9.21 -5.23 9.42
CA ILE A 169 9.28 -5.70 8.03
C ILE A 169 8.18 -5.08 7.16
N PHE A 170 6.93 -5.12 7.62
CA PHE A 170 5.80 -4.61 6.85
C PHE A 170 5.81 -3.08 6.74
N THR A 171 6.24 -2.36 7.79
CA THR A 171 6.43 -0.91 7.71
C THR A 171 7.53 -0.55 6.72
N ALA A 172 8.69 -1.22 6.78
CA ALA A 172 9.78 -1.02 5.85
C ALA A 172 9.34 -1.27 4.40
N LEU A 173 8.56 -2.34 4.18
CA LEU A 173 8.00 -2.67 2.88
C LEU A 173 7.09 -1.56 2.34
N VAL A 174 6.13 -1.08 3.14
CA VAL A 174 5.20 -0.01 2.75
C VAL A 174 5.96 1.28 2.40
N ILE A 175 6.95 1.65 3.20
CA ILE A 175 7.76 2.84 2.94
C ILE A 175 8.59 2.66 1.66
N LEU A 176 9.18 1.49 1.44
CA LEU A 176 9.94 1.21 0.23
C LEU A 176 9.05 1.27 -1.02
N VAL A 177 7.82 0.74 -0.96
CA VAL A 177 6.81 0.85 -2.02
C VAL A 177 6.56 2.33 -2.37
N TYR A 178 6.40 3.18 -1.35
CA TYR A 178 6.27 4.63 -1.57
C TYR A 178 7.53 5.27 -2.14
N THR A 179 8.71 4.95 -1.61
CA THR A 179 9.95 5.53 -2.12
C THR A 179 10.17 5.20 -3.59
N VAL A 180 9.96 3.95 -3.99
CA VAL A 180 10.09 3.51 -5.39
C VAL A 180 9.03 4.19 -6.26
N SER A 181 7.79 4.25 -5.79
CA SER A 181 6.66 4.87 -6.51
C SER A 181 6.86 6.37 -6.74
N VAL A 182 7.29 7.09 -5.71
CA VAL A 182 7.54 8.53 -5.77
C VAL A 182 8.77 8.83 -6.63
N HIS A 183 9.86 8.08 -6.47
CA HIS A 183 11.03 8.20 -7.34
C HIS A 183 10.65 7.99 -8.82
N GLY A 184 9.84 6.96 -9.10
CA GLY A 184 9.34 6.70 -10.45
C GLY A 184 8.46 7.83 -10.99
N PHE A 185 7.61 8.42 -10.16
CA PHE A 185 6.77 9.56 -10.54
C PHE A 185 7.63 10.76 -10.96
N PHE A 186 8.66 11.11 -10.18
CA PHE A 186 9.58 12.19 -10.53
C PHE A 186 10.38 11.92 -11.81
N LYS A 187 10.71 10.65 -12.11
CA LYS A 187 11.36 10.28 -13.38
C LYS A 187 10.39 10.30 -14.57
N ALA A 188 9.11 9.99 -14.36
CA ALA A 188 8.09 10.00 -15.40
C ALA A 188 7.68 11.43 -15.79
N LEU A 189 7.65 12.37 -14.84
CA LEU A 189 7.10 13.71 -15.05
C LEU A 189 7.75 14.49 -16.22
N PRO A 190 9.09 14.57 -16.35
CA PRO A 190 9.72 15.26 -17.49
C PRO A 190 9.43 14.58 -18.83
N LEU A 191 9.30 13.24 -18.86
CA LEU A 191 8.99 12.49 -20.08
C LEU A 191 7.57 12.80 -20.57
N ILE A 192 6.62 12.90 -19.63
CA ILE A 192 5.24 13.29 -19.92
C ILE A 192 5.21 14.73 -20.44
N GLN A 193 5.89 15.67 -19.76
CA GLN A 193 5.96 17.07 -20.17
C GLN A 193 6.60 17.25 -21.55
N ALA A 194 7.71 16.56 -21.84
CA ALA A 194 8.36 16.62 -23.15
C ALA A 194 7.48 16.08 -24.28
N LYS A 195 6.69 15.02 -24.01
CA LYS A 195 5.74 14.47 -24.98
C LYS A 195 4.55 15.41 -25.21
N ILE A 196 4.15 16.18 -24.20
CA ILE A 196 3.11 17.21 -24.33
C ILE A 196 3.64 18.41 -25.12
N ARG A 197 4.85 18.91 -24.83
CA ARG A 197 5.45 20.09 -25.48
C ARG A 197 5.83 19.90 -26.96
N LYS A 198 6.13 18.68 -27.39
CA LYS A 198 6.44 18.38 -28.80
C LYS A 198 5.22 18.38 -29.73
N HIS A 199 4.02 18.63 -29.20
CA HIS A 199 2.72 18.46 -29.87
C HIS A 199 1.69 19.49 -29.39
#